data_AF-A0A5R9H596-F1
#
_entry.id   AF-A0A5R9H596-F1
#
_cell.length_a   1.000
_cell.length_b   1.000
_cell.length_c   1.000
_cell.angle_alpha   90.00
_cell.angle_beta   90.00
_cell.angle_gamma   90.00
#
_symmetry.space_group_name_H-M   'P 1'
#
loop_
_entity.id
_entity.type
_entity.pdbx_description
1 polymer ?
#
loop_
_entity_poly.entity_id
_entity_poly.type
_entity_poly.pdbx_seq_one_letter_code
_entity_poly.pdbx_strand_id
1 'polypeptide(L)'
;MLKSSFILIEILISILILSFIFISFANSNFLFSRTNSNFINLLELENSIEKNDLRNFYKSSSSYEVLINDEKTTITLFKYSYKDENIKLVYYEK
;
A
#
# COMPACT_ATOMS: atom_id res chain seq x y z
N MET A 1 43.21 -13.86 37.03
CA MET A 1 42.69 -12.55 36.59
C MET A 1 42.36 -12.51 35.09
N LEU A 2 43.23 -12.97 34.18
CA LEU A 2 42.99 -13.03 32.73
C LEU A 2 41.66 -13.67 32.29
N LYS A 3 41.21 -14.75 32.96
CA LYS A 3 39.95 -15.43 32.65
C LYS A 3 38.71 -14.52 32.77
N SER A 4 38.72 -13.57 33.71
CA SER A 4 37.58 -12.67 33.94
C SER A 4 37.45 -11.62 32.83
N SER A 5 38.56 -11.20 32.22
CA SER A 5 38.55 -10.23 31.12
C SER A 5 38.01 -10.82 29.82
N PHE A 6 38.30 -12.11 29.55
CA PHE A 6 37.73 -12.81 28.39
C PHE A 6 36.22 -13.01 28.51
N ILE A 7 35.73 -13.36 29.71
CA ILE A 7 34.29 -13.49 29.98
C ILE A 7 33.58 -12.15 29.77
N LEU A 8 34.17 -11.04 30.20
CA LEU A 8 33.59 -9.71 30.01
C LEU A 8 33.46 -9.34 28.53
N ILE A 9 34.48 -9.64 27.73
CA ILE A 9 34.46 -9.40 26.28
C ILE A 9 33.38 -10.24 25.59
N GLU A 10 33.25 -11.50 25.97
CA GLU A 10 32.26 -12.42 25.43
C GLU A 10 30.82 -11.97 25.74
N ILE A 11 30.59 -11.49 26.97
CA ILE A 11 29.31 -10.87 27.36
C ILE A 11 29.02 -9.62 26.52
N LEU A 12 30.02 -8.76 26.31
CA LEU A 12 29.85 -7.55 25.50
C LEU A 12 29.50 -7.88 24.03
N ILE A 13 30.19 -8.85 23.45
CA ILE A 13 29.91 -9.33 22.09
C ILE A 13 28.50 -9.93 22.01
N SER A 14 28.10 -10.70 23.02
CA SER A 14 26.76 -11.31 23.07
C SER A 14 25.66 -10.26 23.16
N ILE A 15 25.84 -9.22 23.99
CA ILE A 15 24.91 -8.09 24.08
C ILE A 15 24.85 -7.33 22.76
N LEU A 16 26.00 -7.12 22.11
CA LEU A 16 26.07 -6.42 20.84
C LEU A 16 25.31 -7.18 19.74
N ILE A 17 25.57 -8.48 19.59
CA ILE A 17 24.84 -9.34 18.65
C ILE A 17 23.34 -9.33 18.95
N LEU A 18 22.96 -9.46 20.22
CA LEU A 18 21.55 -9.43 20.63
C LEU A 18 20.88 -8.10 20.27
N SER A 19 21.58 -6.98 20.47
CA SER A 19 21.07 -5.65 20.12
C SER A 19 20.83 -5.50 18.61
N PHE A 20 21.75 -6.00 17.78
CA PHE A 20 21.58 -6.04 16.32
C PHE A 20 20.36 -6.88 15.91
N ILE A 21 20.19 -8.07 16.51
CA ILE A 21 19.04 -8.93 16.23
C ILE A 21 17.73 -8.20 16.57
N PHE A 22 17.64 -7.55 17.73
CA PHE A 22 16.45 -6.79 18.11
C PHE A 22 16.13 -5.64 17.15
N ILE A 23 17.14 -4.88 16.70
CA ILE A 23 16.95 -3.78 15.74
C ILE A 23 16.45 -4.31 14.40
N SER A 24 17.02 -5.42 13.92
CA SER A 24 16.58 -6.07 12.68
C SER A 24 15.11 -6.52 12.75
N PHE A 25 14.69 -7.14 13.86
CA PHE A 25 13.29 -7.54 14.06
C PHE A 25 12.33 -6.35 14.20
N ALA A 26 12.74 -5.27 14.88
CA ALA A 26 11.93 -4.08 15.00
C ALA A 26 11.67 -3.43 13.63
N ASN A 27 12.72 -3.31 12.80
CA ASN A 27 12.60 -2.77 11.45
C ASN A 27 11.77 -3.67 10.53
N SER A 28 11.91 -4.99 10.61
CA SER A 28 11.09 -5.91 9.80
C SER A 28 9.62 -5.82 10.17
N ASN A 29 9.29 -5.73 11.46
CA ASN A 29 7.91 -5.59 11.92
C ASN A 29 7.28 -4.25 11.49
N PHE A 30 8.06 -3.17 11.48
CA PHE A 30 7.60 -1.86 10.99
C PHE A 30 7.28 -1.88 9.49
N LEU A 31 8.12 -2.55 8.68
CA LEU A 31 7.84 -2.73 7.26
C LEU A 31 6.62 -3.65 7.07
N PHE A 32 6.51 -4.73 7.82
CA PHE A 32 5.37 -5.64 7.72
C PHE A 32 4.05 -4.96 8.08
N SER A 33 4.02 -4.16 9.15
CA SER A 33 2.79 -3.46 9.57
C SER A 33 2.34 -2.43 8.54
N ARG A 34 3.26 -1.64 7.98
CA ARG A 34 2.94 -0.65 6.94
C ARG A 34 2.49 -1.29 5.63
N THR A 35 3.10 -2.41 5.25
CA THR A 35 2.68 -3.13 4.03
C THR A 35 1.29 -3.72 4.22
N ASN A 36 1.03 -4.30 5.40
CA ASN A 36 -0.26 -4.91 5.73
C ASN A 36 -1.39 -3.86 5.79
N SER A 37 -1.14 -2.66 6.34
CA SER A 37 -2.14 -1.58 6.34
C SER A 37 -2.51 -1.13 4.92
N ASN A 38 -1.53 -1.03 4.01
CA ASN A 38 -1.81 -0.66 2.62
C ASN A 38 -2.66 -1.72 1.90
N PHE A 39 -2.41 -3.01 2.16
CA PHE A 39 -3.23 -4.09 1.61
C PHE A 39 -4.67 -4.06 2.15
N ILE A 40 -4.84 -3.83 3.45
CA ILE A 40 -6.16 -3.70 4.07
C ILE A 40 -6.93 -2.52 3.44
N ASN A 41 -6.29 -1.35 3.33
CA ASN A 41 -6.90 -0.17 2.71
C ASN A 41 -7.27 -0.41 1.25
N LEU A 42 -6.41 -1.09 0.49
CA LEU A 42 -6.70 -1.43 -0.91
C LEU A 42 -7.92 -2.36 -1.00
N LEU A 43 -7.98 -3.39 -0.16
CA LEU A 43 -9.11 -4.32 -0.12
C LEU A 43 -10.42 -3.61 0.25
N GLU A 44 -10.38 -2.66 1.18
CA GLU A 44 -11.54 -1.83 1.52
C GLU A 44 -11.99 -0.97 0.34
N LEU A 45 -11.05 -0.36 -0.40
CA LEU A 45 -11.36 0.41 -1.60
C LEU A 45 -11.95 -0.46 -2.70
N GLU A 46 -11.41 -1.66 -2.93
CA GLU A 46 -11.97 -2.62 -3.91
C GLU A 46 -13.39 -3.05 -3.53
N ASN A 47 -13.61 -3.39 -2.26
CA ASN A 47 -14.94 -3.71 -1.74
C ASN A 47 -15.93 -2.54 -1.87
N SER A 48 -15.46 -1.31 -1.72
CA SER A 48 -16.30 -0.12 -1.89
C SER A 48 -16.75 0.06 -3.34
N ILE A 49 -15.90 -0.27 -4.31
CA ILE A 49 -16.25 -0.26 -5.73
C ILE A 49 -17.29 -1.34 -6.02
N GLU A 50 -17.10 -2.57 -5.52
CA GLU A 50 -18.05 -3.67 -5.72
C GLU A 50 -19.43 -3.39 -5.12
N LYS A 51 -19.47 -2.71 -3.96
CA LYS A 51 -20.71 -2.28 -3.30
C LYS A 51 -21.28 -0.96 -3.84
N ASN A 52 -20.63 -0.37 -4.84
CA ASN A 52 -20.99 0.93 -5.42
C ASN A 52 -20.98 2.11 -4.42
N ASP A 53 -20.18 2.01 -3.34
CA ASP A 53 -19.96 3.06 -2.35
C ASP A 53 -18.73 3.91 -2.73
N LEU A 54 -18.93 4.83 -3.66
CA LEU A 54 -17.85 5.61 -4.28
C LEU A 54 -17.60 6.97 -3.60
N ARG A 55 -18.03 7.15 -2.34
CA ARG A 55 -17.95 8.45 -1.62
C ARG A 55 -16.52 8.99 -1.48
N ASN A 56 -15.54 8.09 -1.39
CA ASN A 56 -14.13 8.46 -1.26
C ASN A 56 -13.46 8.74 -2.62
N PHE A 57 -14.17 8.54 -3.74
CA PHE A 57 -13.61 8.71 -5.08
C PHE A 57 -14.00 10.07 -5.65
N TYR A 58 -13.03 10.71 -6.31
CA TYR A 58 -13.30 11.87 -7.13
C TYR A 58 -13.94 11.42 -8.46
N LYS A 59 -15.19 11.83 -8.70
CA LYS A 59 -15.92 11.56 -9.94
C LYS A 59 -15.66 12.66 -10.96
N SER A 60 -15.29 12.25 -12.18
CA SER A 60 -15.20 13.09 -13.36
C SER A 60 -15.92 12.41 -14.52
N SER A 61 -16.42 13.18 -15.48
CA SER A 61 -17.01 12.63 -16.70
C SER A 61 -16.30 13.20 -17.92
N SER A 62 -16.26 12.40 -19.00
CA SER A 62 -15.78 12.85 -20.29
C SER A 62 -16.57 12.17 -21.38
N SER A 63 -17.02 12.95 -22.35
CA SER A 63 -17.75 12.46 -23.51
C SER A 63 -16.79 12.34 -24.69
N TYR A 64 -16.83 11.19 -25.35
CA TYR A 64 -16.00 10.87 -26.50
C TYR A 64 -16.89 10.58 -27.70
N GLU A 65 -16.61 11.22 -28.83
CA GLU A 65 -17.13 10.76 -30.11
C GLU A 65 -16.35 9.51 -30.52
N VAL A 66 -17.07 8.42 -30.75
CA VAL A 66 -16.53 7.18 -31.28
C VAL A 66 -17.30 6.77 -32.53
N LEU A 67 -16.58 6.19 -33.47
CA LEU A 67 -17.17 5.57 -34.65
C LEU A 67 -17.50 4.11 -34.29
N ILE A 68 -18.77 3.72 -34.35
CA ILE A 68 -19.21 2.33 -34.21
C ILE A 68 -20.00 1.99 -35.46
N ASN A 69 -19.54 0.99 -36.23
CA ASN A 69 -20.18 0.57 -37.48
C ASN A 69 -20.44 1.74 -38.45
N ASP A 70 -19.43 2.60 -38.66
CA ASP A 70 -19.49 3.80 -39.51
C ASP A 70 -20.48 4.90 -39.07
N GLU A 71 -21.15 4.74 -37.92
CA GLU A 71 -21.96 5.77 -37.29
C GLU A 71 -21.19 6.48 -36.18
N LYS A 72 -21.24 7.82 -36.18
CA LYS A 72 -20.71 8.64 -35.08
C LYS A 72 -21.65 8.54 -33.89
N THR A 73 -21.15 8.00 -32.78
CA THR A 73 -21.87 7.89 -31.52
C THR A 73 -21.09 8.59 -30.41
N THR A 74 -21.78 9.36 -29.59
CA THR A 74 -21.19 9.94 -28.38
C THR A 74 -21.35 8.99 -27.21
N ILE A 75 -20.23 8.58 -26.60
CA ILE A 75 -20.21 7.80 -25.36
C ILE A 75 -19.74 8.70 -24.24
N THR A 76 -20.50 8.76 -23.16
CA THR A 76 -20.06 9.40 -21.90
C THR A 76 -19.46 8.33 -21.01
N LEU A 77 -18.25 8.57 -20.51
CA LEU A 77 -17.61 7.71 -19.52
C LEU A 77 -17.47 8.49 -18.21
N PHE A 78 -17.80 7.83 -17.11
CA PHE A 78 -17.55 8.31 -15.77
C PHE A 78 -16.27 7.68 -15.24
N LYS A 79 -15.37 8.52 -14.74
CA LYS A 79 -14.11 8.12 -14.12
C LYS A 79 -14.17 8.46 -12.64
N TYR A 80 -13.96 7.45 -11.82
CA TYR A 80 -13.81 7.56 -10.38
C TYR A 80 -12.34 7.34 -10.03
N SER A 81 -11.73 8.31 -9.37
CA SER A 81 -10.32 8.23 -9.00
C SER A 81 -10.11 8.44 -7.50
N TYR A 82 -9.31 7.56 -6.91
CA TYR A 82 -8.80 7.67 -5.56
C TYR A 82 -7.27 7.78 -5.61
N LYS A 83 -6.69 8.65 -4.79
CA LYS A 83 -5.24 8.78 -4.66
C LYS A 83 -4.86 9.25 -3.26
N ASP A 84 -3.98 8.49 -2.62
CA ASP A 84 -3.26 8.90 -1.42
C ASP A 84 -1.73 8.80 -1.65
N GLU A 85 -0.95 8.80 -0.57
CA GLU A 85 0.51 8.71 -0.62
C GLU A 85 1.05 7.36 -1.10
N ASN A 86 0.28 6.26 -0.94
CA ASN A 86 0.73 4.89 -1.18
C ASN A 86 -0.10 4.15 -2.26
N ILE A 87 -1.34 4.57 -2.51
CA ILE A 87 -2.34 3.91 -3.34
C ILE A 87 -2.92 4.90 -4.34
N LYS A 88 -3.01 4.47 -5.61
CA LYS A 88 -3.73 5.17 -6.67
C LYS A 88 -4.64 4.19 -7.38
N LEU A 89 -5.93 4.49 -7.40
CA LEU A 89 -6.97 3.63 -7.97
C LEU A 89 -7.82 4.43 -8.95
N VAL A 90 -8.12 3.83 -10.10
CA VAL A 90 -8.96 4.43 -11.13
C VAL A 90 -9.96 3.40 -11.60
N TYR A 91 -11.23 3.74 -11.52
CA TYR A 91 -12.36 2.93 -11.97
C TYR A 91 -13.14 3.70 -13.03
N TYR A 92 -13.56 3.00 -14.09
CA TYR A 92 -14.33 3.58 -15.18
C TYR A 92 -15.70 2.90 -15.25
N GLU A 93 -16.74 3.72 -15.38
CA GLU A 93 -18.13 3.30 -15.51
C GLU A 93 -18.69 3.94 -16.79
N LYS A 94 -19.47 3.17 -17.55
CA LYS A 94 -20.12 3.62 -18.80
C LYS A 94 -21.56 4.04 -18.54
#